data_AF-A0A1I0W0Y4-F1
#
_entry.id   AF-A0A1I0W0Y4-F1
#
_cell.length_a   1.000
_cell.length_b   1.000
_cell.length_c   1.000
_cell.angle_alpha   90.00
_cell.angle_beta   90.00
_cell.angle_gamma   90.00
#
_symmetry.space_group_name_H-M   'P 1'
#
loop_
_entity.id
_entity.type
_entity.pdbx_description
1 polymer ?
#
loop_
_entity_poly.entity_id
_entity_poly.type
_entity_poly.pdbx_seq_one_letter_code
_entity_poly.pdbx_strand_id
1 'polypeptide(L)'
;MTFELHRKLMETKANIQYHNVEAGYKNALDFQLSSYPGYVISQNCFNGITNCLYYIVTKDQGFLCLKNFWHMMKAKVYQVTDVAGNCEVTSDKKNSATDDKKVTANNKQEKKTNGTKSTKQDSVIAEVEKLLKDKDDVSFVVKCINYYKTKSGVNNALSKYYKDSKKASEVYKAVKPLIANKKGK
;
A
#
# COMPACT_ATOMS: atom_id res chain seq x y z
N MET A 1 4.37 2.04 -31.66
CA MET A 1 5.64 2.60 -31.16
C MET A 1 6.11 3.66 -32.13
N THR A 2 6.81 4.69 -31.65
CA THR A 2 7.50 5.66 -32.53
C THR A 2 8.82 5.08 -33.03
N PHE A 3 9.31 5.55 -34.19
CA PHE A 3 10.59 5.13 -34.75
C PHE A 3 11.76 5.37 -33.78
N GLU A 4 11.75 6.51 -33.10
CA GLU A 4 12.76 6.86 -32.09
C GLU A 4 12.82 5.86 -30.93
N LEU A 5 11.66 5.39 -30.45
CA LEU A 5 11.60 4.37 -29.39
C LEU A 5 12.10 3.02 -29.91
N HIS A 6 11.73 2.65 -31.14
CA HIS A 6 12.20 1.42 -31.77
C HIS A 6 13.73 1.41 -31.93
N ARG A 7 14.32 2.50 -32.41
CA ARG A 7 15.78 2.66 -32.51
C ARG A 7 16.46 2.51 -31.14
N LYS A 8 15.98 3.22 -30.12
CA LYS A 8 16.50 3.10 -28.73
C LYS A 8 16.41 1.69 -28.18
N LEU A 9 15.35 0.95 -28.52
CA LEU A 9 15.17 -0.42 -28.11
C LEU A 9 16.17 -1.36 -28.81
N MET A 10 16.57 -1.07 -30.05
CA MET A 10 17.60 -1.84 -30.76
C MET A 10 19.03 -1.52 -30.29
N GLU A 11 19.27 -0.29 -29.82
CA GLU A 11 20.56 0.16 -29.32
C GLU A 11 20.84 -0.25 -27.86
N THR A 12 19.81 -0.72 -27.13
CA THR A 12 19.95 -1.05 -25.71
C THR A 12 20.78 -2.32 -25.49
N LYS A 13 21.55 -2.33 -24.40
CA LYS A 13 22.26 -3.53 -23.91
C LYS A 13 21.37 -4.42 -23.05
N ALA A 14 20.13 -4.00 -22.77
CA ALA A 14 19.20 -4.79 -21.98
C ALA A 14 18.79 -6.07 -22.72
N ASN A 15 18.65 -7.17 -21.97
CA ASN A 15 18.06 -8.38 -22.51
C ASN A 15 16.54 -8.18 -22.67
N ILE A 16 16.05 -8.19 -23.92
CA ILE A 16 14.64 -7.99 -24.24
C ILE A 16 13.99 -9.36 -24.48
N GLN A 17 12.94 -9.65 -23.72
CA GLN A 17 12.17 -10.87 -23.87
C GLN A 17 10.75 -10.53 -24.35
N TYR A 18 10.35 -11.13 -25.47
CA TYR A 18 8.99 -11.03 -25.99
C TYR A 18 8.14 -12.16 -25.43
N HIS A 19 6.99 -11.81 -24.87
CA HIS A 19 5.99 -12.77 -24.43
C HIS A 19 4.75 -12.62 -25.30
N ASN A 20 4.30 -13.73 -25.89
CA ASN A 20 3.03 -13.74 -26.61
C ASN A 20 1.90 -13.72 -25.57
N VAL A 21 0.98 -12.79 -25.74
CA VAL A 21 -0.15 -12.58 -24.82
C VAL A 21 -1.30 -13.40 -25.36
N GLU A 22 -1.91 -14.22 -24.52
CA GLU A 22 -3.08 -14.99 -24.94
C GLU A 22 -4.26 -14.03 -25.05
N ALA A 23 -4.69 -13.78 -26.29
CA ALA A 23 -5.90 -13.02 -26.56
C ALA A 23 -7.10 -13.97 -26.59
N GLY A 24 -8.27 -13.50 -26.15
CA GLY A 24 -9.51 -14.28 -26.21
C GLY A 24 -10.49 -14.01 -25.06
N TYR A 25 -9.99 -13.44 -23.96
CA TYR A 25 -10.81 -13.08 -22.80
C TYR A 25 -10.59 -11.64 -22.38
N LYS A 26 -11.63 -11.01 -21.84
CA LYS A 26 -11.57 -9.63 -21.34
C LYS A 26 -10.48 -9.53 -20.27
N ASN A 27 -9.57 -8.56 -20.42
CA ASN A 27 -8.45 -8.30 -19.51
C ASN A 27 -7.39 -9.42 -19.43
N ALA A 28 -7.28 -10.32 -20.41
CA ALA A 28 -6.27 -11.39 -20.41
C ALA A 28 -4.84 -10.84 -20.25
N LEU A 29 -4.53 -9.74 -20.93
CA LEU A 29 -3.25 -9.03 -20.77
C LEU A 29 -3.02 -8.60 -19.32
N ASP A 30 -4.03 -8.04 -18.65
CA ASP A 30 -3.89 -7.55 -17.28
C ASP A 30 -3.65 -8.68 -16.30
N PHE A 31 -4.30 -9.84 -16.50
CA PHE A 31 -4.05 -11.05 -15.72
C PHE A 31 -2.63 -11.57 -15.92
N GLN A 32 -2.18 -11.69 -17.17
CA GLN A 32 -0.84 -12.17 -17.48
C GLN A 32 0.24 -11.21 -16.94
N LEU A 33 0.06 -9.90 -17.17
CA LEU A 33 0.96 -8.85 -16.69
C LEU A 33 0.94 -8.70 -15.17
N SER A 34 -0.18 -8.97 -14.49
CA SER A 34 -0.23 -8.93 -13.02
C SER A 34 0.42 -10.13 -12.36
N SER A 35 0.39 -11.29 -13.03
CA SER A 35 0.97 -12.53 -12.53
C SER A 35 2.48 -12.59 -12.72
N TYR A 36 2.97 -12.10 -13.87
CA TYR A 36 4.37 -12.24 -14.27
C TYR A 36 5.41 -11.57 -13.33
N PRO A 37 5.19 -10.35 -12.79
CA PRO A 37 6.11 -9.74 -11.83
C PRO A 37 6.35 -10.63 -10.61
N GLY A 38 5.32 -11.34 -10.13
CA GLY A 38 5.46 -12.27 -9.01
C GLY A 38 6.42 -13.42 -9.32
N TYR A 39 6.31 -13.99 -10.52
CA TYR A 39 7.25 -14.99 -11.01
C TYR A 39 8.69 -14.45 -11.06
N VAL A 40 8.91 -13.28 -11.69
CA VAL A 40 10.26 -12.70 -11.81
C VAL A 40 10.87 -12.32 -10.45
N ILE A 41 10.07 -11.75 -9.55
CA ILE A 41 10.51 -11.42 -8.19
C ILE A 41 10.93 -12.70 -7.46
N SER A 42 10.11 -13.74 -7.52
CA SER A 42 10.41 -15.03 -6.89
C SER A 42 11.70 -15.66 -7.42
N GLN A 43 11.88 -15.68 -8.75
CA GLN A 43 13.09 -16.23 -9.38
C GLN A 43 14.35 -15.45 -8.98
N ASN A 44 14.28 -14.12 -8.95
CA ASN A 44 15.40 -13.28 -8.53
C ASN A 44 15.76 -13.54 -7.06
N CYS A 45 14.76 -13.60 -6.18
CA CYS A 45 14.96 -13.92 -4.77
C CYS A 45 15.58 -15.32 -4.58
N PHE A 46 15.10 -16.33 -5.31
CA PHE A 46 15.65 -17.68 -5.28
C PHE A 46 17.11 -17.72 -5.71
N ASN A 47 17.48 -16.91 -6.71
CA ASN A 47 18.86 -16.76 -7.19
C ASN A 47 19.72 -15.83 -6.31
N GLY A 48 19.23 -15.40 -5.13
CA GLY A 48 19.98 -14.55 -4.20
C GLY A 48 20.02 -13.06 -4.59
N ILE A 49 19.28 -12.64 -5.61
CA ILE A 49 19.25 -11.26 -6.09
C ILE A 49 18.18 -10.48 -5.31
N THR A 50 18.63 -9.72 -4.31
CA THR A 50 17.73 -9.10 -3.32
C THR A 50 17.49 -7.60 -3.51
N ASN A 51 18.28 -6.93 -4.35
CA ASN A 51 18.20 -5.48 -4.54
C ASN A 51 17.80 -5.08 -5.98
N CYS A 52 16.76 -5.71 -6.50
CA CYS A 52 16.20 -5.38 -7.81
C CYS A 52 15.17 -4.25 -7.73
N LEU A 53 15.14 -3.43 -8.78
CA LEU A 53 14.07 -2.47 -9.04
C LEU A 53 13.22 -3.01 -10.19
N TYR A 54 11.91 -3.04 -9.99
CA TYR A 54 10.96 -3.53 -10.96
C TYR A 54 10.08 -2.37 -11.43
N TYR A 55 9.83 -2.31 -12.73
CA TYR A 55 9.04 -1.25 -13.34
C TYR A 55 7.93 -1.85 -14.19
N ILE A 56 6.70 -1.43 -13.92
CA ILE A 56 5.53 -1.74 -14.73
C ILE A 56 5.29 -0.51 -15.61
N VAL A 57 5.49 -0.67 -16.91
CA VAL A 57 5.28 0.43 -17.87
C VAL A 57 3.83 0.40 -18.33
N THR A 58 2.98 1.22 -17.71
CA THR A 58 1.56 1.33 -18.06
C THR A 58 0.98 2.68 -17.65
N LYS A 59 0.06 3.19 -18.48
CA LYS A 59 -0.75 4.38 -18.16
C LYS A 59 -1.99 4.04 -17.32
N ASP A 60 -2.33 2.75 -17.21
CA ASP A 60 -3.50 2.30 -16.50
C ASP A 60 -3.30 2.38 -14.97
N GLN A 61 -4.15 3.15 -14.30
CA GLN A 61 -4.14 3.29 -12.84
C GLN A 61 -4.60 2.03 -12.11
N GLY A 62 -5.23 1.08 -12.81
CA GLY A 62 -5.60 -0.23 -12.28
C GLY A 62 -4.39 -0.99 -11.69
N PHE A 63 -3.19 -0.79 -12.25
CA PHE A 63 -1.96 -1.42 -11.77
C PHE A 63 -1.36 -0.79 -10.51
N LEU A 64 -1.92 0.32 -10.01
CA LEU A 64 -1.49 0.91 -8.75
C LEU A 64 -1.72 -0.06 -7.57
N CYS A 65 -2.76 -0.89 -7.64
CA CYS A 65 -3.01 -1.92 -6.63
C CYS A 65 -1.87 -2.96 -6.59
N LEU A 66 -1.35 -3.35 -7.76
CA LEU A 66 -0.25 -4.29 -7.90
C LEU A 66 1.06 -3.72 -7.35
N LYS A 67 1.36 -2.46 -7.69
CA LYS A 67 2.50 -1.71 -7.12
C LYS A 67 2.44 -1.70 -5.59
N ASN A 68 1.29 -1.33 -5.02
CA ASN A 68 1.10 -1.22 -3.57
C ASN A 68 1.20 -2.59 -2.88
N PHE A 69 0.64 -3.64 -3.49
CA PHE A 69 0.76 -5.01 -3.01
C PHE A 69 2.22 -5.43 -2.87
N TRP A 70 3.04 -5.23 -3.91
CA TRP A 70 4.45 -5.63 -3.86
C TRP A 70 5.29 -4.80 -2.89
N HIS A 71 4.99 -3.50 -2.72
CA HIS A 71 5.62 -2.71 -1.66
C HIS A 71 5.31 -3.25 -0.26
N MET A 72 4.10 -3.75 -0.01
CA MET A 72 3.73 -4.40 1.26
C MET A 72 4.54 -5.67 1.48
N MET A 73 4.85 -6.39 0.41
CA MET A 73 5.75 -7.55 0.38
C MET A 73 7.24 -7.18 0.40
N LYS A 74 7.58 -5.89 0.64
CA LYS A 74 8.94 -5.34 0.68
C LYS A 74 9.70 -5.40 -0.66
N ALA A 75 9.01 -5.62 -1.79
CA ALA A 75 9.59 -5.55 -3.12
C ALA A 75 9.52 -4.12 -3.69
N LYS A 76 10.57 -3.69 -4.40
CA LYS A 76 10.68 -2.33 -4.98
C LYS A 76 10.06 -2.30 -6.38
N VAL A 77 8.73 -2.21 -6.45
CA VAL A 77 7.98 -2.15 -7.72
C VAL A 77 7.45 -0.73 -7.96
N TYR A 78 7.65 -0.22 -9.16
CA TYR A 78 7.20 1.12 -9.58
C TYR A 78 6.31 1.01 -10.80
N GLN A 79 5.38 1.96 -10.93
CA GLN A 79 4.61 2.15 -12.16
C GLN A 79 5.15 3.40 -12.86
N VAL A 80 5.39 3.28 -14.16
CA VAL A 80 5.86 4.37 -15.02
C VAL A 80 5.03 4.41 -16.29
N THR A 81 4.87 5.59 -16.89
CA THR A 81 4.03 5.76 -18.08
C THR A 81 4.79 5.53 -19.39
N ASP A 82 6.12 5.54 -19.33
CA ASP A 82 7.00 5.41 -20.48
C ASP A 82 8.26 4.62 -20.11
N VAL A 83 8.76 3.84 -21.08
CA VAL A 83 10.00 3.05 -21.01
C VAL A 83 11.22 3.98 -20.94
N ALA A 84 11.13 5.21 -21.46
CA ALA A 84 12.22 6.18 -21.44
C ALA A 84 12.58 6.72 -20.04
N GLY A 85 11.81 6.38 -18.99
CA GLY A 85 12.16 6.71 -17.61
C GLY A 85 11.86 8.15 -17.20
N ASN A 86 11.10 8.92 -17.98
CA ASN A 86 10.59 10.23 -17.56
C ASN A 86 9.57 10.05 -16.43
N CYS A 87 10.06 9.95 -15.20
CA CYS A 87 9.25 9.88 -14.00
C CYS A 87 9.46 11.18 -13.22
N GLU A 88 8.40 11.94 -12.96
CA GLU A 88 8.45 13.04 -11.99
C GLU A 88 8.81 12.49 -10.61
N VAL A 89 10.04 12.76 -10.18
CA VAL A 89 10.55 12.40 -8.87
C VAL A 89 9.91 13.34 -7.85
N THR A 90 8.77 12.96 -7.26
CA THR A 90 8.29 13.62 -6.02
C THR A 90 9.16 13.18 -4.85
N SER A 91 10.32 13.83 -4.77
CA SER A 91 11.28 13.79 -3.68
C SER A 91 10.61 14.17 -2.35
N ASP A 92 10.81 13.33 -1.33
CA ASP A 92 10.51 13.64 0.06
C ASP A 92 11.45 14.76 0.56
N LYS A 93 10.96 15.99 0.65
CA LYS A 93 11.65 17.09 1.36
C LYS A 93 11.23 17.10 2.83
N LYS A 94 12.23 16.85 3.69
CA LYS A 94 12.30 17.12 5.13
C LYS A 94 12.56 18.64 5.33
N ASN A 95 11.86 19.30 6.25
CA ASN A 95 12.43 20.37 7.09
C ASN A 95 11.52 20.79 8.26
N SER A 96 12.20 21.10 9.36
CA SER A 96 11.75 21.53 10.69
C SER A 96 11.50 23.05 10.79
N ALA A 97 10.66 23.40 11.77
CA ALA A 97 10.18 24.70 12.30
C ALA A 97 11.08 25.95 12.14
N THR A 98 10.53 27.17 11.99
CA THR A 98 9.88 27.98 13.07
C THR A 98 9.05 29.19 12.54
N ASP A 99 8.13 29.67 13.39
CA ASP A 99 7.12 30.77 13.38
C ASP A 99 7.39 32.04 12.52
N ASP A 100 6.41 32.85 12.06
CA ASP A 100 5.18 33.36 12.71
C ASP A 100 4.16 33.99 11.70
N LYS A 101 2.85 33.93 12.03
CA LYS A 101 1.65 34.73 11.62
C LYS A 101 1.07 34.84 10.17
N LYS A 102 -0.10 34.17 10.04
CA LYS A 102 -1.49 34.64 9.73
C LYS A 102 -2.00 34.85 8.26
N VAL A 103 -3.16 34.20 8.02
CA VAL A 103 -4.25 34.43 7.02
C VAL A 103 -4.05 33.81 5.62
N THR A 104 -4.94 33.09 4.93
CA THR A 104 -6.21 32.35 5.15
C THR A 104 -6.52 31.58 3.84
N ALA A 105 -7.02 30.32 3.93
CA ALA A 105 -7.82 29.54 2.95
C ALA A 105 -7.25 29.32 1.50
N ASN A 106 -7.30 28.17 0.84
CA ASN A 106 -8.11 26.95 0.99
C ASN A 106 -7.48 25.81 0.13
N ASN A 107 -7.46 24.59 0.68
CA ASN A 107 -7.73 23.26 0.09
C ASN A 107 -7.11 22.84 -1.27
N LYS A 108 -6.58 21.62 -1.47
CA LYS A 108 -6.40 20.43 -0.62
C LYS A 108 -5.47 19.46 -1.37
N GLN A 109 -4.43 19.02 -0.67
CA GLN A 109 -3.27 18.29 -1.13
C GLN A 109 -3.44 16.76 -1.05
N GLU A 110 -2.72 16.06 -1.92
CA GLU A 110 -2.24 14.69 -1.68
C GLU A 110 -1.36 14.59 -0.40
N LYS A 111 -1.24 13.33 0.05
CA LYS A 111 0.02 12.63 0.41
C LYS A 111 0.48 12.50 1.87
N LYS A 112 0.94 11.25 2.10
CA LYS A 112 2.06 10.76 2.92
C LYS A 112 1.93 10.82 4.43
N THR A 113 2.28 9.69 5.06
CA THR A 113 3.60 9.56 5.72
C THR A 113 3.88 8.12 6.20
N ASN A 114 5.13 7.70 5.98
CA ASN A 114 5.81 6.58 6.64
C ASN A 114 6.09 6.90 8.13
N GLY A 115 6.22 5.85 8.95
CA GLY A 115 7.43 5.64 9.76
C GLY A 115 7.46 6.10 11.23
N THR A 116 7.05 5.18 12.11
CA THR A 116 7.75 4.73 13.34
C THR A 116 7.90 5.67 14.55
N LYS A 117 7.20 5.32 15.64
CA LYS A 117 7.73 5.32 17.02
C LYS A 117 7.02 4.23 17.85
N SER A 118 7.70 3.09 18.02
CA SER A 118 7.41 2.07 19.03
C SER A 118 7.64 2.63 20.42
N THR A 119 6.60 2.67 21.26
CA THR A 119 6.68 2.46 22.73
C THR A 119 5.31 2.40 23.45
N LYS A 120 4.18 2.46 22.74
CA LYS A 120 2.82 2.33 23.34
C LYS A 120 1.97 1.17 22.80
N GLN A 121 2.49 0.37 21.86
CA GLN A 121 1.73 -0.67 21.17
C GLN A 121 1.58 -1.96 21.99
N ASP A 122 2.55 -2.30 22.82
CA ASP A 122 2.60 -3.60 23.50
C ASP A 122 1.54 -3.75 24.61
N SER A 123 1.09 -2.65 25.23
CA SER A 123 0.03 -2.70 26.25
C SER A 123 -1.38 -2.90 25.66
N VAL A 124 -1.58 -2.53 24.39
CA VAL A 124 -2.89 -2.63 23.73
C VAL A 124 -3.05 -4.00 23.08
N ILE A 125 -1.95 -4.61 22.63
CA ILE A 125 -1.94 -5.93 22.00
C ILE A 125 -2.26 -7.01 23.04
N ALA A 126 -1.61 -6.99 24.21
CA ALA A 126 -1.83 -7.99 25.26
C ALA A 126 -3.27 -7.98 25.82
N GLU A 127 -3.89 -6.81 25.94
CA GLU A 127 -5.27 -6.68 26.45
C GLU A 127 -6.31 -7.12 25.40
N VAL A 128 -6.02 -6.91 24.10
CA VAL A 128 -6.89 -7.35 23.00
C VAL A 128 -6.74 -8.85 22.73
N GLU A 129 -5.54 -9.43 22.90
CA GLU A 129 -5.30 -10.89 22.82
C GLU A 129 -6.01 -11.67 23.91
N LYS A 130 -6.18 -11.09 25.11
CA LYS A 130 -6.90 -11.73 26.21
C LYS A 130 -8.42 -11.78 25.99
N LEU A 131 -8.95 -10.89 25.15
CA LEU A 131 -10.38 -10.69 24.94
C LEU A 131 -10.89 -11.29 23.62
N LEU A 132 -10.00 -11.64 22.68
CA LEU A 132 -10.34 -12.26 21.39
C LEU A 132 -9.57 -13.57 21.22
N LYS A 133 -10.29 -14.67 20.96
CA LYS A 133 -9.70 -16.02 20.80
C LYS A 133 -8.98 -16.20 19.46
N ASP A 134 -9.30 -15.39 18.46
CA ASP A 134 -8.79 -15.50 17.09
C ASP A 134 -7.63 -14.52 16.85
N LYS A 135 -6.43 -15.03 16.53
CA LYS A 135 -5.22 -14.21 16.31
C LYS A 135 -5.34 -13.22 15.14
N ASP A 136 -6.13 -13.55 14.12
CA ASP A 136 -6.37 -12.67 12.97
C ASP A 136 -7.28 -11.49 13.33
N ASP A 137 -8.20 -11.69 14.26
CA ASP A 137 -9.11 -10.65 14.75
C ASP A 137 -8.36 -9.60 15.57
N VAL A 138 -7.41 -10.03 16.40
CA VAL A 138 -6.53 -9.15 17.20
C VAL A 138 -5.74 -8.20 16.28
N SER A 139 -5.10 -8.74 15.25
CA SER A 139 -4.28 -7.95 14.31
C SER A 139 -5.10 -6.90 13.57
N PHE A 140 -6.33 -7.25 13.15
CA PHE A 140 -7.22 -6.31 12.48
C PHE A 140 -7.73 -5.20 13.42
N VAL A 141 -8.11 -5.56 14.64
CA VAL A 141 -8.58 -4.63 15.66
C VAL A 141 -7.48 -3.62 16.02
N VAL A 142 -6.25 -4.08 16.23
CA VAL A 142 -5.08 -3.20 16.51
C VAL A 142 -4.80 -2.26 15.33
N LYS A 143 -4.93 -2.73 14.08
CA LYS A 143 -4.83 -1.88 12.89
C LYS A 143 -5.93 -0.81 12.86
N CYS A 144 -7.18 -1.18 13.15
CA CYS A 144 -8.29 -0.23 13.21
C CYS A 144 -8.10 0.83 14.28
N ILE A 145 -7.63 0.42 15.47
CA ILE A 145 -7.29 1.36 16.53
C ILE A 145 -6.16 2.28 16.06
N ASN A 146 -5.07 1.80 15.48
CA ASN A 146 -3.99 2.72 15.10
C ASN A 146 -4.37 3.64 13.92
N TYR A 147 -5.23 3.20 13.01
CA TYR A 147 -5.61 3.95 11.82
C TYR A 147 -6.69 5.01 12.08
N TYR A 148 -7.74 4.66 12.84
CA TYR A 148 -8.88 5.56 13.02
C TYR A 148 -8.72 6.47 14.24
N LYS A 149 -8.82 7.78 14.00
CA LYS A 149 -8.67 8.83 15.02
C LYS A 149 -9.88 8.98 15.93
N THR A 150 -11.06 8.50 15.52
CA THR A 150 -12.34 8.70 16.23
C THR A 150 -12.97 7.37 16.64
N LYS A 151 -13.76 7.38 17.72
CA LYS A 151 -14.49 6.20 18.22
C LYS A 151 -15.46 5.63 17.18
N SER A 152 -16.18 6.52 16.48
CA SER A 152 -17.10 6.17 15.39
C SER A 152 -16.39 5.54 14.19
N GLY A 153 -15.18 6.01 13.85
CA GLY A 153 -14.39 5.44 12.75
C GLY A 153 -13.96 3.99 13.01
N VAL A 154 -13.56 3.70 14.26
CA VAL A 154 -13.27 2.33 14.69
C VAL A 154 -14.51 1.45 14.60
N ASN A 155 -15.67 1.92 15.09
CA ASN A 155 -16.91 1.15 15.04
C ASN A 155 -17.31 0.77 13.60
N ASN A 156 -17.29 1.73 12.67
CA ASN A 156 -17.64 1.48 11.26
C ASN A 156 -16.70 0.47 10.59
N ALA A 157 -15.41 0.54 10.89
CA ALA A 157 -14.43 -0.40 10.35
C ALA A 157 -14.63 -1.83 10.89
N LEU A 158 -14.92 -1.96 12.19
CA LEU A 158 -15.22 -3.26 12.80
C LEU A 158 -16.53 -3.83 12.26
N SER A 159 -17.59 -3.03 12.14
CA SER A 159 -18.88 -3.46 11.55
C SER A 159 -18.79 -3.88 10.09
N LYS A 160 -17.81 -3.37 9.33
CA LYS A 160 -17.57 -3.80 7.94
C LYS A 160 -16.74 -5.08 7.83
N TYR A 161 -15.85 -5.31 8.79
CA TYR A 161 -14.98 -6.47 8.79
C TYR A 161 -15.68 -7.72 9.31
N TYR A 162 -16.44 -7.57 10.40
CA TYR A 162 -17.26 -8.64 10.93
C TYR A 162 -18.59 -8.68 10.19
N LYS A 163 -18.80 -9.74 9.41
CA LYS A 163 -20.11 -10.02 8.79
C LYS A 163 -21.19 -10.29 9.85
N ASP A 164 -20.79 -10.71 11.04
CA ASP A 164 -21.67 -10.87 12.20
C ASP A 164 -21.72 -9.58 13.04
N SER A 165 -22.89 -8.95 13.02
CA SER A 165 -23.19 -7.72 13.78
C SER A 165 -23.02 -7.89 15.30
N LYS A 166 -23.27 -9.10 15.83
CA LYS A 166 -23.09 -9.40 17.26
C LYS A 166 -21.61 -9.43 17.61
N LYS A 167 -20.81 -10.16 16.83
CA LYS A 167 -19.34 -10.22 16.99
C LYS A 167 -18.70 -8.83 16.87
N ALA A 168 -19.12 -8.02 15.90
CA ALA A 168 -18.65 -6.64 15.74
C ALA A 168 -18.91 -5.78 17.00
N SER A 169 -20.11 -5.92 17.56
CA SER A 169 -20.56 -5.16 18.73
C SER A 169 -19.85 -5.58 20.02
N GLU A 170 -19.59 -6.88 20.19
CA GLU A 170 -18.81 -7.42 21.32
C GLU A 170 -17.36 -6.95 21.27
N VAL A 171 -16.73 -7.03 20.09
CA VAL A 171 -15.36 -6.54 19.85
C VAL A 171 -15.28 -5.03 20.11
N TYR A 172 -16.25 -4.25 19.63
CA TYR A 172 -16.27 -2.82 19.87
C TYR A 172 -16.45 -2.48 21.36
N LYS A 173 -17.29 -3.23 22.10
CA LYS A 173 -17.44 -3.07 23.56
C LYS A 173 -16.13 -3.35 24.31
N ALA A 174 -15.42 -4.41 23.92
CA ALA A 174 -14.12 -4.77 24.50
C ALA A 174 -13.05 -3.70 24.24
N VAL A 175 -13.06 -3.09 23.05
CA VAL A 175 -12.07 -2.08 22.64
C VAL A 175 -12.43 -0.66 23.08
N LYS A 176 -13.72 -0.39 23.37
CA LYS A 176 -14.24 0.91 23.84
C LYS A 176 -13.40 1.56 24.96
N PRO A 177 -12.99 0.86 26.05
CA PRO A 177 -12.12 1.45 27.08
C PRO A 177 -10.74 1.87 26.54
N LEU A 178 -10.18 1.11 25.59
CA LEU A 178 -8.87 1.40 24.99
C LEU A 178 -8.89 2.61 24.05
N ILE A 179 -10.07 2.93 23.49
CA ILE A 179 -10.29 4.11 22.65
C ILE A 179 -10.96 5.26 23.40
N ALA A 180 -11.08 5.19 24.73
CA ALA A 180 -11.78 6.19 25.55
C ALA A 180 -11.22 7.61 25.39
N ASN A 181 -9.89 7.74 25.22
CA ASN A 181 -9.17 9.00 25.04
C ASN A 181 -9.17 9.55 23.60
N LYS A 182 -9.78 8.83 22.65
CA LYS A 182 -9.90 9.32 21.27
C LYS A 182 -11.05 10.30 21.13
N LYS A 183 -10.80 11.39 20.39
CA LYS A 183 -11.77 12.48 20.16
C LYS A 183 -13.15 11.89 19.84
N GLY A 184 -14.10 12.17 20.73
CA GLY A 184 -15.51 11.99 20.47
C GLY A 184 -15.95 13.00 19.41
N LYS A 185 -16.97 12.63 18.65
CA LYS A 185 -17.93 13.62 18.20
C LYS A 185 -19.13 13.46 19.11
#